data_AF-A0A8T8SI00-F1
#
_entry.id   AF-A0A8T8SI00-F1
#
_cell.length_a   1.000
_cell.length_b   1.000
_cell.length_c   1.000
_cell.angle_alpha   90.00
_cell.angle_beta   90.00
_cell.angle_gamma   90.00
#
_symmetry.space_group_name_H-M   'P 1'
#
loop_
_entity.id
_entity.type
_entity.pdbx_description
1 polymer ?
#
loop_
_entity_poly.entity_id
_entity_poly.type
_entity_poly.pdbx_seq_one_letter_code
_entity_poly.pdbx_strand_id
1 'polypeptide(L)'
;MARKPYLSRERTRHGKYVWYFKKDGRRVRLPDVYGSDEFNRAYDLALAGLASIEKQKPGKARSGTLKWLVEQYMRSAAFAELAPSTRRHRGNMLKTILDDPKNADAPFAAVTKAQIRKAMDKRACTPNAANNFLKTMAHLFKWAEEGDLVEVNPCVGVRKMRVKTDGFHTWTVEQVRQYRDFHKLGTRARLAIDLLLFLGLRR
;
A
#
# COMPACT_ATOMS: atom_id res chain seq x y z
N MET A 1 -16.37 -46.82 15.35
CA MET A 1 -15.84 -45.45 15.17
C MET A 1 -17.00 -44.48 15.22
N ALA A 2 -16.93 -43.45 16.08
CA ALA A 2 -17.97 -42.43 16.16
C ALA A 2 -18.08 -41.66 14.83
N ARG A 3 -19.31 -41.34 14.39
CA ARG A 3 -19.56 -40.61 13.15
C ARG A 3 -19.06 -39.16 13.32
N LYS A 4 -18.11 -38.75 12.48
CA LYS A 4 -17.61 -37.36 12.46
C LYS A 4 -18.77 -36.39 12.15
N PRO A 5 -18.84 -35.20 12.79
CA PRO A 5 -19.94 -34.26 12.62
C PRO A 5 -20.06 -33.74 11.18
N TYR A 6 -21.24 -33.20 10.81
CA TYR A 6 -21.52 -32.59 9.50
C TYR A 6 -21.49 -33.53 8.28
N LEU A 7 -21.46 -34.85 8.50
CA LEU A 7 -21.51 -35.84 7.42
C LEU A 7 -22.93 -36.31 7.11
N SER A 8 -23.30 -36.33 5.83
CA SER A 8 -24.56 -36.86 5.28
C SER A 8 -24.25 -37.98 4.29
N ARG A 9 -24.86 -39.15 4.47
CA ARG A 9 -24.75 -40.28 3.51
C ARG A 9 -26.00 -40.33 2.66
N GLU A 10 -25.84 -40.26 1.34
CA GLU A 10 -26.96 -40.21 0.41
C GLU A 10 -26.80 -41.27 -0.68
N ARG A 11 -27.93 -41.82 -1.13
CA ARG A 11 -27.99 -42.78 -2.24
C ARG A 11 -28.19 -42.02 -3.55
N THR A 12 -27.31 -42.23 -4.50
CA THR A 12 -27.41 -41.64 -5.85
C THR A 12 -28.48 -42.33 -6.68
N ARG A 13 -28.94 -41.68 -7.75
CA ARG A 13 -29.88 -42.25 -8.74
C ARG A 13 -29.40 -43.56 -9.38
N HIS A 14 -28.10 -43.85 -9.34
CA HIS A 14 -27.49 -45.08 -9.85
C HIS A 14 -27.19 -46.10 -8.74
N GLY A 15 -27.78 -45.96 -7.56
CA GLY A 15 -27.68 -46.93 -6.46
C GLY A 15 -26.42 -46.84 -5.60
N LYS A 16 -25.42 -46.02 -5.97
CA LYS A 16 -24.18 -45.84 -5.21
C LYS A 16 -24.38 -44.91 -4.02
N TYR A 17 -23.81 -45.24 -2.86
CA TYR A 17 -23.77 -44.36 -1.69
C TYR A 17 -22.62 -43.38 -1.81
N VAL A 18 -22.91 -42.10 -1.54
CA VAL A 18 -21.96 -40.99 -1.59
C VAL A 18 -22.04 -40.22 -0.28
N TRP A 19 -20.88 -39.79 0.20
CA TRP A 19 -20.77 -38.95 1.38
C TRP A 19 -20.73 -37.47 1.01
N TYR A 20 -21.46 -36.66 1.77
CA TYR A 20 -21.46 -35.21 1.68
C TYR A 20 -21.08 -34.60 3.02
N PHE A 21 -20.26 -33.58 3.01
CA PHE A 21 -20.08 -32.67 4.12
C PHE A 21 -21.07 -31.51 3.99
N LYS A 22 -21.91 -31.29 5.02
CA LYS A 22 -22.93 -30.24 5.06
C LYS A 22 -22.77 -29.39 6.32
N LYS A 23 -22.41 -28.13 6.14
CA LYS A 23 -22.31 -27.13 7.22
C LYS A 23 -22.58 -25.74 6.65
N ASP A 24 -23.37 -24.93 7.36
CA ASP A 24 -23.69 -23.53 7.02
C ASP A 24 -24.14 -23.32 5.55
N GLY A 25 -25.03 -24.19 5.06
CA GLY A 25 -25.59 -24.12 3.70
C GLY A 25 -24.66 -24.59 2.57
N ARG A 26 -23.39 -24.90 2.85
CA ARG A 26 -22.47 -25.47 1.85
C ARG A 26 -22.48 -26.99 1.88
N ARG A 27 -22.48 -27.59 0.68
CA ARG A 27 -22.48 -29.04 0.45
C ARG A 27 -21.28 -29.41 -0.41
N VAL A 28 -20.36 -30.19 0.14
CA VAL A 28 -19.17 -30.70 -0.57
C VAL A 28 -19.27 -32.22 -0.66
N ARG A 29 -19.05 -32.78 -1.86
CA ARG A 29 -18.98 -34.23 -2.06
C ARG A 29 -17.63 -34.74 -1.56
N LEU A 30 -17.64 -35.75 -0.70
CA LEU A 30 -16.45 -36.44 -0.21
C LEU A 30 -16.19 -37.72 -1.02
N PRO A 31 -14.95 -38.25 -1.01
CA PRO A 31 -14.62 -39.53 -1.59
C PRO A 31 -15.52 -40.67 -1.10
N ASP A 32 -15.71 -41.68 -1.93
CA ASP A 32 -16.76 -42.69 -1.71
C ASP A 32 -16.43 -43.68 -0.57
N VAL A 33 -15.15 -43.84 -0.19
CA VAL A 33 -14.71 -44.78 0.86
C VAL A 33 -14.63 -44.07 2.21
N TYR A 34 -15.57 -44.35 3.11
CA TYR A 34 -15.59 -43.77 4.46
C TYR A 34 -14.37 -44.21 5.26
N GLY A 35 -13.64 -43.25 5.83
CA GLY A 35 -12.52 -43.51 6.73
C GLY A 35 -11.17 -43.78 6.07
N SER A 36 -11.08 -43.74 4.73
CA SER A 36 -9.78 -43.74 4.03
C SER A 36 -8.98 -42.47 4.32
N ASP A 37 -7.68 -42.50 4.08
CA ASP A 37 -6.82 -41.31 4.23
C ASP A 37 -7.28 -40.15 3.33
N GLU A 38 -7.74 -40.46 2.12
CA GLU A 38 -8.31 -39.47 1.20
C GLU A 38 -9.63 -38.90 1.74
N PHE A 39 -10.47 -39.72 2.36
CA PHE A 39 -11.72 -39.27 2.99
C PHE A 39 -11.44 -38.39 4.20
N ASN A 40 -10.51 -38.78 5.07
CA ASN A 40 -10.12 -38.00 6.23
C ASN A 40 -9.49 -36.66 5.79
N ARG A 41 -8.60 -36.66 4.80
CA ARG A 41 -8.05 -35.43 4.21
C ARG A 41 -9.12 -34.55 3.60
N ALA A 42 -10.05 -35.10 2.82
CA ALA A 42 -11.14 -34.32 2.22
C ALA A 42 -12.11 -33.76 3.28
N TYR A 43 -12.36 -34.52 4.35
CA TYR A 43 -13.13 -34.08 5.52
C TYR A 43 -12.41 -32.96 6.27
N ASP A 44 -11.12 -33.12 6.54
CA ASP A 44 -10.30 -32.12 7.24
C ASP A 44 -10.14 -30.86 6.38
N LEU A 45 -10.03 -30.98 5.05
CA LEU A 45 -10.06 -29.87 4.10
C LEU A 45 -11.43 -29.18 4.03
N ALA A 46 -12.53 -29.92 4.12
CA ALA A 46 -13.88 -29.32 4.15
C ALA A 46 -14.14 -28.58 5.48
N LEU A 47 -13.64 -29.13 6.59
CA LEU A 47 -13.70 -28.52 7.91
C LEU A 47 -12.78 -27.30 8.01
N ALA A 48 -11.52 -27.43 7.56
CA ALA A 48 -10.55 -26.35 7.49
C ALA A 48 -10.95 -25.31 6.47
N GLY A 49 -11.57 -25.67 5.35
CA GLY A 49 -12.09 -24.75 4.34
C GLY A 49 -13.13 -23.79 4.90
N LEU A 50 -13.88 -24.15 5.94
CA LEU A 50 -14.73 -23.19 6.66
C LEU A 50 -13.95 -22.34 7.68
N ALA A 51 -12.87 -22.87 8.26
CA ALA A 51 -11.96 -22.09 9.12
C ALA A 51 -10.98 -21.20 8.32
N SER A 52 -10.80 -21.43 7.02
CA SER A 52 -9.80 -20.78 6.16
C SER A 52 -10.40 -20.01 4.98
N ILE A 53 -11.72 -20.00 4.77
CA ILE A 53 -12.36 -19.12 3.76
C ILE A 53 -12.53 -17.66 4.23
N GLU A 54 -12.13 -17.30 5.46
CA GLU A 54 -11.75 -15.90 5.73
C GLU A 54 -10.40 -15.51 5.12
N LYS A 55 -9.61 -16.47 4.60
CA LYS A 55 -8.31 -16.19 4.00
C LYS A 55 -8.11 -16.93 2.67
N GLN A 56 -8.31 -16.17 1.61
CA GLN A 56 -7.71 -16.29 0.28
C GLN A 56 -8.50 -17.06 -0.79
N LYS A 57 -8.95 -16.31 -1.81
CA LYS A 57 -9.14 -16.80 -3.18
C LYS A 57 -7.91 -16.44 -4.04
N PRO A 58 -7.48 -17.29 -4.99
CA PRO A 58 -6.28 -17.07 -5.80
C PRO A 58 -6.60 -16.39 -7.14
N GLY A 59 -5.59 -15.75 -7.74
CA GLY A 59 -5.52 -15.52 -9.19
C GLY A 59 -6.06 -14.21 -9.76
N LYS A 60 -5.84 -13.08 -9.09
CA LYS A 60 -5.81 -11.69 -9.59
C LYS A 60 -5.03 -10.90 -8.53
N ALA A 61 -4.32 -9.82 -8.87
CA ALA A 61 -3.65 -8.97 -7.87
C ALA A 61 -4.62 -8.79 -6.69
N ARG A 62 -4.28 -9.37 -5.53
CA ARG A 62 -5.22 -9.58 -4.42
C ARG A 62 -5.87 -8.22 -4.16
N SER A 63 -7.17 -8.08 -4.41
CA SER A 63 -7.95 -6.82 -4.36
C SER A 63 -8.03 -6.21 -2.95
N GLY A 64 -7.15 -6.63 -2.04
CA GLY A 64 -6.97 -6.15 -0.69
C GLY A 64 -5.53 -5.73 -0.39
N THR A 65 -4.55 -5.81 -1.30
CA THR A 65 -3.15 -5.46 -0.99
C THR A 65 -2.84 -3.98 -1.20
N LEU A 66 -1.85 -3.48 -0.47
CA LEU A 66 -1.39 -2.11 -0.63
C LEU A 66 -0.90 -1.82 -2.04
N LYS A 67 -0.24 -2.79 -2.70
CA LYS A 67 0.14 -2.67 -4.11
C LYS A 67 -1.06 -2.43 -5.01
N TRP A 68 -2.12 -3.22 -4.84
CA TRP A 68 -3.35 -3.04 -5.62
C TRP A 68 -3.96 -1.65 -5.39
N LEU A 69 -4.04 -1.20 -4.15
CA LEU A 69 -4.58 0.13 -3.81
C LEU A 69 -3.78 1.25 -4.49
N VAL A 70 -2.46 1.17 -4.45
CA VAL A 70 -1.57 2.14 -5.10
C VAL A 70 -1.77 2.14 -6.62
N GLU A 71 -1.88 0.97 -7.25
CA GLU A 71 -2.13 0.87 -8.68
C GLU A 71 -3.47 1.50 -9.08
N GLN A 72 -4.53 1.31 -8.28
CA GLN A 72 -5.82 1.96 -8.52
C GLN A 72 -5.71 3.48 -8.34
N TYR A 73 -5.08 3.94 -7.26
CA TYR A 73 -4.88 5.36 -7.01
C TYR A 73 -4.12 6.03 -8.15
N MET A 74 -3.04 5.42 -8.64
CA MET A 74 -2.24 5.96 -9.75
C MET A 74 -2.99 6.03 -11.09
N ARG A 75 -4.06 5.23 -11.26
CA ARG A 75 -4.95 5.27 -12.44
C ARG A 75 -6.16 6.19 -12.26
N SER A 76 -6.39 6.70 -11.04
CA SER A 76 -7.56 7.53 -10.73
C SER A 76 -7.46 8.93 -11.32
N ALA A 77 -8.62 9.56 -11.58
CA ALA A 77 -8.71 10.97 -11.95
C ALA A 77 -8.09 11.88 -10.87
N ALA A 78 -8.31 11.56 -9.59
CA ALA A 78 -7.73 12.28 -8.46
C ALA A 78 -6.19 12.35 -8.48
N PHE A 79 -5.52 11.31 -9.01
CA PHE A 79 -4.07 11.35 -9.22
C PHE A 79 -3.69 12.09 -10.50
N ALA A 80 -4.47 11.94 -11.57
CA ALA A 80 -4.25 12.62 -12.85
C ALA A 80 -4.35 14.16 -12.73
N GLU A 81 -5.24 14.66 -11.89
CA GLU A 81 -5.45 16.10 -11.65
C GLU A 81 -4.31 16.78 -10.88
N LEU A 82 -3.45 16.00 -10.20
CA LEU A 82 -2.32 16.57 -9.46
C LEU A 82 -1.31 17.21 -10.42
N ALA A 83 -0.65 18.29 -9.96
CA ALA A 83 0.45 18.91 -10.69
C ALA A 83 1.55 17.87 -11.05
N PRO A 84 2.23 18.00 -12.20
CA PRO A 84 3.20 17.01 -12.65
C PRO A 84 4.32 16.70 -11.63
N SER A 85 4.81 17.73 -10.94
CA SER A 85 5.82 17.58 -9.87
C SER A 85 5.28 16.78 -8.69
N THR A 86 4.03 17.02 -8.29
CA THR A 86 3.34 16.29 -7.22
C THR A 86 3.11 14.83 -7.60
N ARG A 87 2.67 14.54 -8.83
CA ARG A 87 2.53 13.16 -9.33
C ARG A 87 3.86 12.42 -9.28
N ARG A 88 4.92 13.05 -9.77
CA ARG A 88 6.28 12.47 -9.76
C ARG A 88 6.73 12.17 -8.34
N HIS A 89 6.61 13.14 -7.42
CA HIS A 89 7.08 12.97 -6.05
C HIS A 89 6.30 11.88 -5.30
N ARG A 90 4.96 11.93 -5.32
CA ARG A 90 4.10 10.94 -4.67
C ARG A 90 4.26 9.56 -5.29
N GLY A 91 4.27 9.47 -6.62
CA GLY A 91 4.46 8.22 -7.34
C GLY A 91 5.78 7.55 -7.00
N ASN A 92 6.89 8.32 -6.94
CA ASN A 92 8.17 7.79 -6.49
C ASN A 92 8.13 7.32 -5.04
N MET A 93 7.49 8.08 -4.14
CA MET A 93 7.38 7.68 -2.75
C MET A 93 6.57 6.39 -2.58
N LEU A 94 5.45 6.24 -3.29
CA LEU A 94 4.64 5.02 -3.29
C LEU A 94 5.43 3.82 -3.85
N LYS A 95 6.19 4.01 -4.94
CA LYS A 95 7.09 2.97 -5.46
C LYS A 95 8.10 2.52 -4.41
N THR A 96 8.80 3.45 -3.77
CA THR A 96 9.75 3.13 -2.68
C THR A 96 9.11 2.39 -1.51
N ILE A 97 7.83 2.66 -1.19
CA ILE A 97 7.11 1.93 -0.15
C ILE A 97 6.83 0.48 -0.59
N LEU A 98 6.49 0.29 -1.86
CA LEU A 98 6.19 -1.01 -2.47
C LEU A 98 7.45 -1.84 -2.81
N ASP A 99 8.64 -1.25 -2.80
CA ASP A 99 9.90 -1.99 -2.99
C ASP A 99 10.14 -3.03 -1.90
N ASP A 100 9.56 -2.86 -0.70
CA ASP A 100 9.52 -3.89 0.34
C ASP A 100 8.31 -4.83 0.10
N PRO A 101 8.53 -6.12 -0.23
CA PRO A 101 7.44 -7.07 -0.48
C PRO A 101 6.47 -7.19 0.71
N LYS A 102 6.96 -7.01 1.95
CA LYS A 102 6.10 -7.04 3.14
C LYS A 102 5.07 -5.93 3.13
N ASN A 103 5.39 -4.77 2.56
CA ASN A 103 4.44 -3.68 2.38
C ASN A 103 3.56 -3.93 1.16
N ALA A 104 4.14 -4.35 0.03
CA ALA A 104 3.40 -4.55 -1.21
C ALA A 104 2.28 -5.59 -1.09
N ASP A 105 2.56 -6.71 -0.41
CA ASP A 105 1.64 -7.82 -0.23
C ASP A 105 0.78 -7.69 1.04
N ALA A 106 1.05 -6.70 1.90
CA ALA A 106 0.25 -6.46 3.08
C ALA A 106 -1.17 -6.03 2.70
N PRO A 107 -2.20 -6.48 3.44
CA PRO A 107 -3.55 -5.98 3.26
C PRO A 107 -3.62 -4.49 3.60
N PHE A 108 -4.11 -3.65 2.68
CA PHE A 108 -4.20 -2.21 2.93
C PHE A 108 -5.17 -1.88 4.07
N ALA A 109 -6.23 -2.69 4.24
CA ALA A 109 -7.19 -2.58 5.34
C ALA A 109 -6.58 -2.93 6.71
N ALA A 110 -5.48 -3.68 6.74
CA ALA A 110 -4.77 -4.00 7.97
C ALA A 110 -3.75 -2.91 8.36
N VAL A 111 -3.61 -1.84 7.58
CA VAL A 111 -2.68 -0.75 7.87
C VAL A 111 -3.23 0.06 9.03
N THR A 112 -2.55 -0.02 10.16
CA THR A 112 -2.91 0.67 11.40
C THR A 112 -2.15 1.99 11.55
N LYS A 113 -2.74 2.90 12.33
CA LYS A 113 -2.08 4.13 12.78
C LYS A 113 -0.72 3.88 13.44
N ALA A 114 -0.58 2.78 14.18
CA ALA A 114 0.68 2.38 14.82
C ALA A 114 1.76 2.01 13.78
N GLN A 115 1.39 1.33 12.70
CA GLN A 115 2.32 1.03 11.60
C GLN A 115 2.74 2.30 10.85
N ILE A 116 1.83 3.24 10.61
CA ILE A 116 2.17 4.55 10.02
C ILE A 116 3.18 5.28 10.91
N ARG A 117 2.96 5.33 12.23
CA ARG A 117 3.91 5.93 13.19
C ARG A 117 5.27 5.22 13.15
N LYS A 118 5.29 3.88 13.21
CA LYS A 118 6.53 3.10 13.12
C LYS A 118 7.28 3.37 11.81
N ALA A 119 6.57 3.52 10.69
CA ALA A 119 7.17 3.86 9.40
C ALA A 119 7.72 5.29 9.36
N MET A 120 7.09 6.23 10.08
CA MET A 120 7.65 7.56 10.31
C MET A 120 8.90 7.48 11.18
N ASP A 121 8.89 6.75 12.29
CA ASP A 121 10.01 6.64 13.23
C ASP A 121 11.26 6.03 12.57
N LYS A 122 11.08 5.08 11.64
CA LYS A 122 12.18 4.57 10.79
C LYS A 122 12.88 5.67 9.97
N ARG A 123 12.20 6.81 9.74
CA ARG A 123 12.70 7.98 9.02
C ARG A 123 13.03 9.13 9.96
N ALA A 124 13.19 8.89 11.26
CA ALA A 124 13.44 9.94 12.25
C ALA A 124 14.69 10.78 11.95
N CYS A 125 15.75 10.17 11.39
CA CYS A 125 16.97 10.88 10.98
C CYS A 125 16.73 11.86 9.81
N THR A 126 15.61 11.74 9.10
CA THR A 126 15.22 12.61 7.98
C THR A 126 13.77 13.11 8.15
N PRO A 127 13.51 14.08 9.04
CA PRO A 127 12.16 14.52 9.39
C PRO A 127 11.31 14.98 8.19
N ASN A 128 11.94 15.62 7.20
CA ASN A 128 11.26 16.00 5.95
C ASN A 128 10.80 14.78 5.15
N ALA A 129 11.60 13.72 5.08
CA ALA A 129 11.22 12.48 4.41
C ALA A 129 10.10 11.75 5.16
N ALA A 130 10.16 11.72 6.50
CA ALA A 130 9.07 11.17 7.34
C ALA A 130 7.74 11.92 7.10
N ASN A 131 7.80 13.25 7.02
CA ASN A 131 6.63 14.08 6.77
C ASN A 131 6.09 13.92 5.34
N ASN A 132 6.95 13.77 4.34
CA ASN A 132 6.54 13.51 2.96
C ASN A 132 5.92 12.12 2.80
N PHE A 133 6.45 11.12 3.50
CA PHE A 133 5.82 9.80 3.63
C PHE A 133 4.41 9.92 4.19
N LEU A 134 4.24 10.58 5.35
CA LEU A 134 2.92 10.76 5.97
C LEU A 134 1.96 11.49 5.04
N LYS A 135 2.39 12.57 4.39
CA LYS A 135 1.55 13.30 3.42
C LYS A 135 1.09 12.38 2.28
N THR A 136 2.00 11.58 1.73
CA THR A 136 1.69 10.69 0.60
C THR A 136 0.69 9.61 1.02
N MET A 137 0.91 8.97 2.17
CA MET A 137 0.01 7.95 2.71
C MET A 137 -1.36 8.53 3.10
N ALA A 138 -1.38 9.73 3.69
CA ALA A 138 -2.62 10.40 4.05
C ALA A 138 -3.48 10.71 2.82
N HIS A 139 -2.86 11.12 1.70
CA HIS A 139 -3.57 11.34 0.44
C HIS A 139 -4.08 10.03 -0.19
N LEU A 140 -3.27 8.97 -0.18
CA LEU A 140 -3.68 7.65 -0.69
C LEU A 140 -4.90 7.12 0.08
N PHE A 141 -4.83 7.13 1.42
CA PHE A 141 -5.90 6.59 2.26
C PHE A 141 -7.11 7.51 2.34
N LYS A 142 -6.95 8.83 2.16
CA LYS A 142 -8.10 9.73 1.99
C LYS A 142 -8.87 9.41 0.71
N TRP A 143 -8.17 9.20 -0.40
CA TRP A 143 -8.79 8.76 -1.65
C TRP A 143 -9.47 7.39 -1.50
N ALA A 144 -8.86 6.48 -0.75
CA ALA A 144 -9.44 5.16 -0.48
C ALA A 144 -10.70 5.24 0.40
N GLU A 145 -10.71 6.14 1.38
CA GLU A 145 -11.85 6.42 2.26
C GLU A 145 -13.02 7.06 1.48
N GLU A 146 -12.74 8.05 0.63
CA GLU A 146 -13.74 8.66 -0.26
C GLU A 146 -14.33 7.68 -1.29
N GLY A 147 -13.60 6.59 -1.59
CA GLY A 147 -14.04 5.52 -2.48
C GLY A 147 -14.60 4.28 -1.78
N ASP A 148 -14.92 4.37 -0.49
CA ASP A 148 -15.46 3.28 0.36
C ASP A 148 -14.59 2.01 0.38
N LEU A 149 -13.29 2.14 0.10
CA LEU A 149 -12.34 1.01 0.15
C LEU A 149 -11.83 0.75 1.57
N VAL A 150 -11.78 1.79 2.39
CA VAL A 150 -11.47 1.74 3.83
C VAL A 150 -12.50 2.54 4.60
N GLU A 151 -12.83 2.09 5.80
CA GLU A 151 -13.77 2.79 6.67
C GLU A 151 -13.17 4.06 7.29
N VAL A 152 -11.89 3.99 7.69
CA VAL A 152 -11.19 5.10 8.35
C VAL A 152 -9.78 5.21 7.83
N ASN A 153 -9.37 6.42 7.47
CA ASN A 153 -7.99 6.70 7.09
C ASN A 153 -7.01 6.54 8.28
N PRO A 154 -6.06 5.58 8.24
CA PRO A 154 -5.16 5.30 9.35
C PRO A 154 -4.13 6.41 9.63
N CYS A 155 -4.00 7.40 8.73
CA CYS A 155 -3.12 8.54 8.91
C CYS A 155 -3.76 9.65 9.77
N VAL A 156 -5.07 9.58 10.04
CA VAL A 156 -5.80 10.60 10.80
C VAL A 156 -5.27 10.68 12.25
N GLY A 157 -4.92 11.89 12.66
CA GLY A 157 -4.36 12.17 13.98
C GLY A 157 -2.93 11.64 14.19
N VAL A 158 -2.18 11.34 13.13
CA VAL A 158 -0.72 11.17 13.20
C VAL A 158 -0.07 12.54 13.06
N ARG A 159 0.76 12.93 14.04
CA ARG A 159 1.44 14.22 14.04
C ARG A 159 2.69 14.16 13.16
N LYS A 160 2.94 15.24 12.41
CA LYS A 160 4.17 15.45 11.65
C LYS A 160 5.36 15.59 12.61
N MET A 161 6.54 15.14 12.18
CA MET A 161 7.78 15.38 12.90
C MET A 161 8.15 16.87 12.81
N ARG A 162 8.66 17.43 13.91
CA ARG A 162 9.19 18.79 13.93
C ARG A 162 10.48 18.82 13.11
N VAL A 163 10.54 19.71 12.13
CA VAL A 163 11.73 19.97 11.32
C VAL A 163 12.39 21.22 11.91
N LYS A 164 13.61 21.08 12.43
CA LYS A 164 14.47 22.23 12.75
C LYS A 164 15.40 22.42 11.56
N THR A 165 15.33 23.58 10.92
CA THR A 165 16.21 23.95 9.82
C THR A 165 16.34 25.47 9.81
N ASP A 166 17.55 25.95 9.57
CA ASP A 166 17.81 27.39 9.33
C ASP A 166 17.48 27.78 7.89
N GLY A 167 16.96 26.83 7.10
CA GLY A 167 16.62 27.00 5.70
C GLY A 167 17.82 26.75 4.78
N PHE A 168 17.80 27.40 3.62
CA PHE A 168 18.92 27.39 2.69
C PHE A 168 19.76 28.64 2.92
N HIS A 169 21.08 28.50 2.85
CA HIS A 169 22.00 29.63 2.94
C HIS A 169 21.67 30.69 1.90
N THR A 170 21.46 31.93 2.36
CA THR A 170 21.24 33.09 1.49
C THR A 170 22.59 33.70 1.14
N TRP A 171 22.84 33.92 -0.15
CA TRP A 171 24.10 34.47 -0.60
C TRP A 171 24.34 35.89 -0.06
N THR A 172 25.55 36.12 0.43
CA THR A 172 26.04 37.46 0.77
C THR A 172 26.48 38.20 -0.48
N VAL A 173 26.58 39.53 -0.39
CA VAL A 173 27.08 40.38 -1.49
C VAL A 173 28.50 39.97 -1.88
N GLU A 174 29.32 39.59 -0.90
CA GLU A 174 30.70 39.15 -1.07
C GLU A 174 30.76 37.84 -1.87
N GLN A 175 29.89 36.87 -1.56
CA GLN A 175 29.79 35.61 -2.31
C GLN A 175 29.32 35.83 -3.74
N VAL A 176 28.38 36.76 -3.97
CA VAL A 176 27.98 37.17 -5.32
C VAL A 176 29.17 37.77 -6.08
N ARG A 177 29.98 38.63 -5.43
CA ARG A 177 31.18 39.21 -6.04
C ARG A 177 32.21 38.13 -6.39
N GLN A 178 32.51 37.22 -5.48
CA GLN A 178 33.42 36.08 -5.73
C GLN A 178 32.96 35.24 -6.93
N TYR A 179 31.66 34.93 -7.02
CA TYR A 179 31.11 34.19 -8.16
C TYR A 179 31.23 34.97 -9.47
N ARG A 180 30.97 36.28 -9.45
CA ARG A 180 31.12 37.18 -10.60
C ARG A 180 32.58 37.37 -11.04
N ASP A 181 33.53 37.30 -10.11
CA ASP A 181 34.95 37.39 -10.40
C ASP A 181 35.47 36.10 -11.05
N PHE A 182 34.96 34.95 -10.61
CA PHE A 182 35.27 33.65 -11.22
C PHE A 182 34.59 33.51 -12.60
N HIS A 183 33.29 33.82 -12.70
CA HIS A 183 32.52 33.76 -13.94
C HIS A 183 32.43 35.14 -14.61
N LYS A 184 33.35 35.37 -15.57
CA LYS A 184 33.43 36.62 -16.33
C LYS A 184 32.18 36.86 -17.21
N LEU A 185 32.00 38.13 -17.59
CA LEU A 185 30.95 38.57 -18.51
C LEU A 185 31.03 37.80 -19.84
N GLY A 186 29.88 37.49 -20.42
CA GLY A 186 29.75 36.65 -21.61
C GLY A 186 29.56 35.15 -21.33
N THR A 187 29.75 34.69 -20.09
CA THR A 187 29.49 33.29 -19.72
C THR A 187 28.02 33.05 -19.36
N ARG A 188 27.52 31.83 -19.62
CA ARG A 188 26.15 31.42 -19.23
C ARG A 188 25.94 31.47 -17.71
N ALA A 189 26.97 31.13 -16.94
CA ALA A 189 26.96 31.21 -15.48
C ALA A 189 26.77 32.65 -15.00
N ARG A 190 27.48 33.61 -15.59
CA ARG A 190 27.33 35.03 -15.28
C ARG A 190 25.94 35.56 -15.62
N LEU A 191 25.42 35.20 -16.80
CA LEU A 191 24.05 35.57 -17.18
C LEU A 191 23.02 35.00 -16.19
N ALA A 192 23.16 33.74 -15.80
CA ALA A 192 22.22 33.08 -14.89
C ALA A 192 22.13 33.78 -13.52
N ILE A 193 23.26 34.13 -12.90
CA ILE A 193 23.23 34.81 -11.60
C ILE A 193 22.65 36.22 -11.71
N ASP A 194 22.92 36.93 -12.81
CA ASP A 194 22.41 38.29 -13.01
C ASP A 194 20.88 38.28 -13.25
N LEU A 195 20.37 37.31 -14.02
CA LEU A 195 18.92 37.12 -14.18
C LEU A 195 18.22 36.78 -12.86
N LEU A 196 18.81 35.90 -12.05
CA LEU A 196 18.25 35.52 -10.75
C LEU A 196 18.23 36.69 -9.76
N LEU A 197 19.29 37.50 -9.71
CA LEU A 197 19.40 38.63 -8.79
C LEU A 197 18.48 39.79 -9.16
N PHE A 198 18.37 40.13 -10.44
CA PHE A 198 17.70 41.36 -10.86
C PHE A 198 16.24 41.17 -11.27
N LEU A 199 15.84 39.96 -11.69
CA LEU A 199 14.47 39.71 -12.15
C LEU A 199 13.63 38.91 -11.15
N GLY A 200 14.26 38.26 -10.16
CA GLY A 200 13.56 37.46 -9.15
C GLY A 200 12.74 36.29 -9.72
N LEU A 201 13.06 35.84 -10.94
CA LEU A 201 12.32 34.78 -11.62
C LEU A 201 12.57 33.41 -10.98
N ARG A 202 11.52 32.62 -10.84
CA ARG A 202 11.61 31.23 -10.41
C ARG A 202 12.01 30.34 -11.60
N ARG A 203 12.93 29.40 -11.36
CA ARG A 203 13.31 28.35 -12.33
C ARG A 203 12.28 27.23 -12.41
#